data_AF-A0A0B4FS22-F1
#
_entry.id   AF-A0A0B4FS22-F1
#
_cell.length_a   1.000
_cell.length_b   1.000
_cell.length_c   1.000
_cell.angle_alpha   90.00
_cell.angle_beta   90.00
_cell.angle_gamma   90.00
#
_symmetry.space_group_name_H-M   'P 1'
#
loop_
_entity.id
_entity.type
_entity.pdbx_description
1 polymer ?
#
loop_
_entity_poly.entity_id
_entity_poly.type
_entity_poly.pdbx_seq_one_letter_code
_entity_poly.pdbx_strand_id
1 'polypeptide(L)'
;MIDFTNLRSFIRCQKQGQNFEILKEAWIEGGSLCFEEISKYFYRDLQEFAEKYRNTEIGEGFLQSIKEYKKTGLLLHFEKQMDDELTNLLKKAKQITYGPEVLFAYIHAKEIEIKNLRITFVGKANGLSSDFIRERLRDTYV
;
A
#
# COMPACT_ATOMS: atom_id res chain seq x y z
N MET A 1 5.27 -4.21 -5.91
CA MET A 1 4.26 -3.16 -6.24
C MET A 1 2.96 -3.77 -6.73
N ILE A 2 2.98 -4.66 -7.72
CA ILE A 2 1.77 -5.29 -8.27
C ILE A 2 0.91 -5.94 -7.18
N ASP A 3 1.50 -6.81 -6.35
CA ASP A 3 0.77 -7.50 -5.28
C ASP A 3 0.08 -6.54 -4.31
N PHE A 4 0.80 -5.50 -3.88
CA PHE A 4 0.22 -4.50 -3.00
C PHE A 4 -0.93 -3.72 -3.64
N THR A 5 -0.81 -3.35 -4.92
CA THR A 5 -1.89 -2.71 -5.67
C THR A 5 -3.10 -3.62 -5.78
N ASN A 6 -2.89 -4.90 -6.10
CA ASN A 6 -3.93 -5.91 -6.20
C ASN A 6 -4.63 -6.14 -4.84
N LEU A 7 -3.89 -6.23 -3.74
CA LEU A 7 -4.45 -6.32 -2.38
C LEU A 7 -5.26 -5.08 -2.01
N ARG A 8 -4.76 -3.89 -2.34
CA ARG A 8 -5.49 -2.64 -2.13
C ARG A 8 -6.82 -2.64 -2.89
N SER A 9 -6.79 -3.04 -4.17
CA SER A 9 -7.97 -3.15 -5.02
C SER A 9 -8.97 -4.16 -4.46
N PHE A 10 -8.49 -5.33 -4.02
CA PHE A 10 -9.30 -6.37 -3.37
C PHE A 10 -10.06 -5.83 -2.15
N ILE A 11 -9.35 -5.22 -1.21
CA ILE A 11 -9.95 -4.69 0.04
C ILE A 11 -10.98 -3.59 -0.26
N ARG A 12 -10.67 -2.71 -1.21
CA ARG A 12 -11.59 -1.64 -1.61
C ARG A 12 -12.85 -2.17 -2.26
N CYS A 13 -12.73 -3.16 -3.15
CA CYS A 13 -13.87 -3.80 -3.78
C CYS A 13 -14.78 -4.45 -2.74
N GLN A 14 -14.22 -5.22 -1.79
CA GLN A 14 -14.97 -5.80 -0.67
C GLN A 14 -15.68 -4.72 0.16
N LYS A 15 -14.94 -3.67 0.57
CA LYS A 15 -15.48 -2.58 1.40
C LYS A 15 -16.67 -1.87 0.73
N GLN A 16 -16.60 -1.71 -0.58
CA GLN A 16 -17.61 -1.00 -1.36
C GLN A 16 -18.78 -1.91 -1.79
N GLY A 17 -18.76 -3.19 -1.43
CA GLY A 17 -19.78 -4.15 -1.87
C GLY A 17 -19.79 -4.37 -3.39
N GLN A 18 -18.65 -4.16 -4.04
CA GLN A 18 -18.53 -4.32 -5.49
C GLN A 18 -18.59 -5.80 -5.87
N ASN A 19 -18.99 -6.07 -7.12
CA ASN A 19 -18.92 -7.41 -7.68
C ASN A 19 -17.45 -7.81 -7.93
N PHE A 20 -17.17 -9.10 -7.76
CA PHE A 20 -15.90 -9.72 -8.08
C PHE A 20 -15.40 -9.43 -9.52
N GLU A 21 -16.29 -9.29 -10.50
CA GLU A 21 -15.89 -8.93 -11.87
C GLU A 21 -15.12 -7.61 -11.95
N ILE A 22 -15.42 -6.64 -11.08
CA ILE A 22 -14.68 -5.35 -11.03
C ILE A 22 -13.25 -5.58 -10.53
N LEU A 23 -13.05 -6.48 -9.57
CA LEU A 23 -11.71 -6.84 -9.13
C LEU A 23 -10.93 -7.52 -10.25
N LYS A 24 -11.59 -8.38 -11.05
CA LYS A 24 -10.99 -9.05 -12.20
C LYS A 24 -10.50 -8.05 -13.25
N GLU A 25 -11.30 -7.03 -13.56
CA GLU A 25 -10.91 -5.96 -14.48
C GLU A 25 -9.77 -5.08 -13.92
N ALA A 26 -9.74 -4.86 -12.61
CA ALA A 26 -8.69 -4.08 -11.95
C ALA A 26 -7.42 -4.88 -11.62
N TRP A 27 -7.42 -6.19 -11.92
CA TRP A 27 -6.31 -7.08 -11.57
C TRP A 27 -5.11 -6.84 -12.47
N ILE A 28 -3.93 -6.70 -11.86
CA ILE A 28 -2.67 -6.54 -12.57
C ILE A 28 -1.91 -7.86 -12.54
N GLU A 29 -1.59 -8.40 -13.72
CA GLU A 29 -0.81 -9.63 -13.87
C GLU A 29 0.70 -9.41 -13.60
N GLY A 30 1.43 -10.48 -13.33
CA GLY A 30 2.88 -10.45 -13.09
C GLY A 30 3.30 -10.25 -11.62
N GLY A 31 2.34 -10.27 -10.69
CA GLY A 31 2.59 -10.34 -9.25
C GLY A 31 2.91 -11.75 -8.75
N SER A 32 3.29 -11.88 -7.49
CA SER A 32 3.46 -13.18 -6.81
C SER A 32 2.13 -13.79 -6.34
N LEU A 33 1.07 -12.98 -6.29
CA LEU A 33 -0.25 -13.40 -5.84
C LEU A 33 -1.02 -14.12 -6.96
N CYS A 34 -1.56 -15.30 -6.66
CA CYS A 34 -2.43 -16.05 -7.55
C CYS A 34 -3.88 -15.54 -7.47
N PHE A 35 -4.43 -15.11 -8.61
CA PHE A 35 -5.80 -14.58 -8.71
C PHE A 35 -6.85 -15.62 -8.31
N GLU A 36 -6.68 -16.86 -8.76
CA GLU A 36 -7.59 -17.97 -8.47
C GLU A 36 -7.63 -18.30 -6.97
N GLU A 37 -6.51 -18.12 -6.26
CA GLU A 37 -6.49 -18.31 -4.80
C GLU A 37 -7.20 -17.17 -4.08
N ILE A 38 -6.92 -15.92 -4.47
CA ILE A 38 -7.50 -14.72 -3.84
C ILE A 38 -9.00 -14.64 -4.05
N SER A 39 -9.48 -15.01 -5.24
CA SER A 39 -10.90 -15.00 -5.58
C SER A 39 -11.77 -15.80 -4.59
N LYS A 40 -11.23 -16.90 -4.03
CA LYS A 40 -11.90 -17.74 -3.03
C LYS A 40 -12.21 -17.00 -1.72
N TYR A 41 -11.48 -15.92 -1.46
CA TYR A 41 -11.61 -15.11 -0.24
C TYR A 41 -12.43 -13.83 -0.46
N PHE A 42 -12.86 -13.53 -1.69
CA PHE A 42 -13.51 -12.25 -1.99
C PHE A 42 -14.81 -12.00 -1.21
N TYR A 43 -15.58 -13.04 -0.88
CA TYR A 43 -16.78 -12.90 -0.06
C TYR A 43 -16.58 -13.36 1.40
N ARG A 44 -15.33 -13.63 1.79
CA ARG A 44 -14.96 -14.10 3.14
C ARG A 44 -14.44 -12.95 3.99
N ASP A 45 -14.27 -13.25 5.27
CA ASP A 45 -13.66 -12.31 6.20
C ASP A 45 -12.19 -12.05 5.84
N LEU A 46 -11.82 -10.76 5.82
CA LEU A 46 -10.48 -10.31 5.42
C LEU A 46 -9.37 -10.78 6.37
N GLN A 47 -9.69 -11.10 7.62
CA GLN A 47 -8.72 -11.66 8.58
C GLN A 47 -8.32 -13.09 8.18
N GLU A 48 -9.28 -13.91 7.75
CA GLU A 48 -8.99 -15.27 7.26
C GLU A 48 -8.04 -15.23 6.06
N PHE A 49 -8.28 -14.27 5.17
CA PHE A 49 -7.40 -14.02 4.03
C PHE A 49 -6.00 -13.59 4.49
N ALA A 50 -5.89 -12.59 5.37
CA ALA A 50 -4.59 -12.12 5.86
C ALA A 50 -3.79 -13.21 6.58
N GLU A 51 -4.44 -14.07 7.35
CA GLU A 51 -3.80 -15.18 8.06
C GLU A 51 -3.24 -16.24 7.10
N LYS A 52 -3.92 -16.50 5.98
CA LYS A 52 -3.43 -17.42 4.95
C LYS A 52 -2.10 -16.96 4.35
N TYR A 53 -1.93 -15.65 4.14
CA TYR A 53 -0.74 -15.07 3.51
C TYR A 53 0.35 -14.67 4.50
N ARG A 54 0.17 -14.93 5.80
CA ARG A 54 1.09 -14.53 6.87
C ARG A 54 2.55 -14.89 6.62
N ASN A 55 2.81 -16.09 6.08
CA ASN A 55 4.16 -16.59 5.85
C ASN A 55 4.79 -16.15 4.51
N THR A 56 4.13 -15.25 3.79
CA THR A 56 4.70 -14.65 2.57
C THR A 56 5.56 -13.45 2.90
N GLU A 57 6.37 -12.99 1.94
CA GLU A 57 7.25 -11.82 2.10
C GLU A 57 6.49 -10.56 2.55
N ILE A 58 5.24 -10.40 2.10
CA ILE A 58 4.35 -9.27 2.45
C ILE A 58 3.39 -9.58 3.60
N GLY A 59 3.42 -10.81 4.13
CA GLY A 59 2.36 -11.39 4.95
C GLY A 59 2.18 -10.78 6.32
N GLU A 60 3.28 -10.58 7.07
CA GLU A 60 3.22 -9.99 8.41
C GLU A 60 2.78 -8.53 8.37
N GLY A 61 3.30 -7.76 7.41
CA GLY A 61 2.88 -6.37 7.20
C GLY A 61 1.41 -6.26 6.81
N PHE A 62 0.97 -7.13 5.90
CA PHE A 62 -0.43 -7.22 5.51
C PHE A 62 -1.35 -7.59 6.68
N LEU A 63 -0.99 -8.58 7.49
CA LEU A 63 -1.77 -9.00 8.65
C LEU A 63 -1.95 -7.88 9.68
N GLN A 64 -0.87 -7.15 9.99
CA GLN A 64 -0.94 -6.01 10.90
C GLN A 64 -1.83 -4.90 10.34
N SER A 65 -1.68 -4.59 9.06
CA SER A 65 -2.51 -3.63 8.34
C SER A 65 -4.00 -3.98 8.35
N ILE A 66 -4.37 -5.26 8.21
CA ILE A 66 -5.77 -5.69 8.28
C ILE A 66 -6.34 -5.56 9.69
N LYS A 67 -5.55 -5.85 10.74
CA LYS A 67 -5.98 -5.64 12.13
C LYS A 67 -6.29 -4.17 12.41
N GLU A 68 -5.46 -3.25 11.91
CA GLU A 68 -5.68 -1.81 12.07
C GLU A 68 -6.86 -1.31 11.22
N TYR A 69 -7.00 -1.83 10.01
CA TYR A 69 -8.13 -1.56 9.14
C TYR A 69 -9.46 -1.97 9.79
N LYS A 70 -9.54 -3.13 10.44
CA LYS A 70 -10.75 -3.55 11.17
C LYS A 70 -11.12 -2.64 12.34
N LYS A 71 -10.13 -2.02 13.00
CA LYS A 71 -10.35 -1.09 14.11
C LYS A 71 -10.78 0.29 13.65
N THR A 72 -10.19 0.78 12.57
CA THR A 72 -10.32 2.19 12.14
C THR A 72 -11.24 2.38 10.94
N GLY A 73 -11.49 1.32 10.16
CA GLY A 73 -12.11 1.38 8.84
C GLY A 73 -11.24 2.07 7.78
N LEU A 74 -10.00 2.43 8.09
CA LEU A 74 -9.10 3.20 7.23
C LEU A 74 -7.96 2.31 6.74
N LEU A 75 -7.76 2.30 5.42
CA LEU A 75 -6.64 1.57 4.79
C LEU A 75 -5.33 2.38 4.81
N LEU A 76 -5.31 3.49 5.55
CA LEU A 76 -4.21 4.44 5.59
C LEU A 76 -2.89 3.77 5.99
N HIS A 77 -2.92 2.93 7.03
CA HIS A 77 -1.73 2.26 7.54
C HIS A 77 -1.13 1.31 6.51
N PHE A 78 -1.98 0.52 5.84
CA PHE A 78 -1.57 -0.34 4.73
C PHE A 78 -0.92 0.46 3.59
N GLU A 79 -1.58 1.52 3.13
CA GLU A 79 -1.06 2.35 2.04
C GLU A 79 0.26 3.03 2.40
N LYS A 80 0.41 3.47 3.65
CA LYS A 80 1.64 4.08 4.14
C LYS A 80 2.75 3.05 4.26
N GLN A 81 2.48 1.89 4.85
CA GLN A 81 3.45 0.81 5.00
C GLN A 81 4.01 0.35 3.64
N MET A 82 3.14 0.21 2.63
CA MET A 82 3.59 -0.11 1.27
C MET A 82 4.59 0.90 0.69
N ASP A 83 4.26 2.20 0.81
CA ASP A 83 5.11 3.29 0.31
C ASP A 83 6.46 3.30 1.08
N ASP A 84 6.42 3.10 2.40
CA ASP A 84 7.59 3.11 3.28
C ASP A 84 8.49 1.88 3.04
N GLU A 85 7.92 0.69 2.82
CA GLU A 85 8.66 -0.53 2.48
C GLU A 85 9.41 -0.38 1.15
N LEU A 86 8.76 0.16 0.11
CA LEU A 86 9.42 0.44 -1.17
C LEU A 86 10.53 1.49 -1.01
N THR A 87 10.28 2.53 -0.21
CA THR A 87 11.29 3.55 0.10
C THR A 87 12.51 2.93 0.79
N ASN A 88 12.29 2.04 1.76
CA ASN A 88 13.36 1.35 2.47
C ASN A 88 14.15 0.39 1.58
N LEU A 89 13.48 -0.29 0.64
CA LEU A 89 14.16 -1.09 -0.37
C LEU A 89 15.09 -0.22 -1.25
N LEU A 90 14.56 0.90 -1.74
CA LEU A 90 15.30 1.80 -2.63
C LEU A 90 16.41 2.58 -1.91
N LYS A 91 16.35 2.76 -0.59
CA LYS A 91 17.45 3.35 0.18
C LYS A 91 18.76 2.56 0.04
N LYS A 92 18.70 1.26 -0.28
CA LYS A 92 19.88 0.44 -0.61
C LYS A 92 20.61 0.96 -1.86
N ALA A 93 19.89 1.56 -2.81
CA ALA A 93 20.49 2.16 -4.00
C ALA A 93 21.41 3.35 -3.68
N LYS A 94 21.37 3.94 -2.48
CA LYS A 94 22.34 4.96 -2.04
C LYS A 94 23.79 4.47 -2.05
N GLN A 95 24.01 3.15 -2.02
CA GLN A 95 25.35 2.53 -2.05
C GLN A 95 25.85 2.28 -3.48
N ILE A 96 25.02 2.52 -4.49
CA ILE A 96 25.32 2.29 -5.91
C ILE A 96 25.69 3.63 -6.55
N THR A 97 26.86 3.72 -7.16
CA THR A 97 27.35 4.97 -7.76
C THR A 97 26.76 5.24 -9.15
N TYR A 98 26.53 4.19 -9.94
CA TYR A 98 26.00 4.28 -11.30
C TYR A 98 25.05 3.10 -11.58
N GLY A 99 23.94 3.36 -12.26
CA GLY A 99 22.98 2.34 -12.64
C GLY A 99 21.55 2.87 -12.76
N PRO A 100 20.64 2.10 -13.38
CA PRO A 100 19.22 2.47 -13.46
C PRO A 100 18.58 2.61 -12.07
N GLU A 101 19.07 1.90 -11.06
CA GLU A 101 18.57 1.91 -9.68
C GLU A 101 18.63 3.32 -9.07
N VAL A 102 19.68 4.09 -9.37
CA VAL A 102 19.84 5.46 -8.88
C VAL A 102 18.73 6.36 -9.42
N LEU A 103 18.41 6.22 -10.71
CA LEU A 103 17.35 6.98 -11.36
C LEU A 103 15.97 6.59 -10.81
N PHE A 104 15.70 5.29 -10.66
CA PHE A 104 14.45 4.81 -10.08
C PHE A 104 14.26 5.30 -8.64
N ALA A 105 15.30 5.23 -7.81
CA ALA A 105 15.25 5.71 -6.45
C ALA A 105 14.98 7.21 -6.37
N TYR A 106 15.59 8.00 -7.27
CA TYR A 106 15.32 9.43 -7.37
C TYR A 106 13.88 9.74 -7.77
N ILE A 107 13.34 9.06 -8.80
CA ILE A 107 11.96 9.26 -9.25
C ILE A 107 10.98 8.91 -8.13
N HIS A 108 11.14 7.75 -7.49
CA HIS A 108 10.30 7.34 -6.36
C HIS A 108 10.36 8.35 -5.20
N ALA A 109 11.56 8.86 -4.86
CA ALA A 109 11.70 9.90 -3.86
C ALA A 109 10.89 11.15 -4.19
N LYS A 110 10.91 11.58 -5.47
CA LYS A 110 10.10 12.73 -5.93
C LYS A 110 8.60 12.46 -5.87
N GLU A 111 8.15 11.24 -6.17
CA GLU A 111 6.74 10.88 -6.03
C GLU A 111 6.26 10.96 -4.57
N ILE A 112 7.07 10.49 -3.62
CA ILE A 112 6.77 10.57 -2.19
C ILE A 112 6.74 12.02 -1.69
N GLU A 113 7.72 12.85 -2.10
CA GLU A 113 7.73 14.28 -1.78
C GLU A 113 6.45 14.97 -2.27
N ILE A 114 6.07 14.75 -3.53
CA ILE A 114 4.86 15.31 -4.13
C ILE A 114 3.61 14.83 -3.39
N LYS A 115 3.54 13.55 -3.01
CA LYS A 115 2.43 12.98 -2.25
C LYS A 115 2.31 13.62 -0.86
N ASN A 116 3.42 13.77 -0.14
CA ASN A 116 3.46 14.43 1.17
C ASN A 116 3.06 15.91 1.10
N LEU A 117 3.53 16.63 0.07
CA LEU A 117 3.10 18.00 -0.19
C LEU A 117 1.59 18.06 -0.44
N ARG A 118 1.04 17.20 -1.29
CA ARG A 118 -0.40 17.14 -1.57
C ARG A 118 -1.22 16.87 -0.30
N ILE A 119 -0.80 15.92 0.53
CA ILE A 119 -1.45 15.62 1.82
C ILE A 119 -1.45 16.85 2.72
N THR A 120 -0.30 17.54 2.80
CA THR A 120 -0.15 18.75 3.61
C THR A 120 -1.06 19.87 3.11
N PHE A 121 -1.07 20.13 1.80
CA PHE A 121 -1.90 21.16 1.19
C PHE A 121 -3.40 20.90 1.40
N VAL A 122 -3.87 19.70 1.07
CA VAL A 122 -5.28 19.32 1.25
C VAL A 122 -5.66 19.38 2.73
N GLY A 123 -4.80 18.89 3.62
CA GLY A 123 -5.06 18.92 5.05
C GLY A 123 -5.17 20.34 5.61
N LYS A 124 -4.25 21.23 5.22
CA LYS A 124 -4.28 22.65 5.63
C LYS A 124 -5.48 23.39 5.04
N ALA A 125 -5.80 23.16 3.77
CA ALA A 125 -6.96 23.77 3.12
C ALA A 125 -8.29 23.38 3.78
N ASN A 126 -8.37 22.19 4.37
CA ASN A 126 -9.55 21.70 5.10
C ASN A 126 -9.48 21.95 6.62
N GLY A 127 -8.51 22.73 7.12
CA GLY A 127 -8.40 23.07 8.54
C GLY A 127 -8.07 21.88 9.47
N LEU A 128 -7.48 20.80 8.93
CA LEU A 128 -7.11 19.63 9.74
C LEU A 128 -5.92 19.95 10.66
N SER A 129 -5.90 19.31 11.84
CA SER A 129 -4.82 19.51 12.81
C SER A 129 -3.47 19.05 12.26
N SER A 130 -2.40 19.70 12.71
CA SER A 130 -1.04 19.34 12.28
C SER A 130 -0.68 17.89 12.63
N ASP A 131 -1.16 17.38 13.76
CA ASP A 131 -0.92 15.99 14.18
C ASP A 131 -1.65 14.99 13.27
N PHE A 132 -2.91 15.29 12.90
CA PHE A 132 -3.67 14.47 11.96
C PHE A 132 -3.02 14.40 10.57
N ILE A 133 -2.47 15.52 10.10
CA ILE A 133 -1.74 15.58 8.83
C ILE A 133 -0.44 14.78 8.93
N ARG A 134 0.33 14.97 10.02
CA ARG A 134 1.63 14.31 10.23
C ARG A 134 1.52 12.80 10.25
N GLU A 135 0.48 12.24 10.88
CA GLU A 135 0.21 10.80 10.91
C GLU A 135 0.13 10.18 9.50
N ARG A 136 -0.35 10.96 8.52
CA ARG A 136 -0.57 10.55 7.12
C ARG A 136 0.65 10.71 6.23
N LEU A 137 1.70 11.39 6.68
CA LEU A 137 2.92 11.57 5.89
C LEU A 137 3.69 10.25 5.80
N ARG A 138 4.27 9.99 4.63
CA ARG A 138 5.16 8.86 4.33
C ARG A 138 6.60 9.23 4.64
N ASP A 139 7.42 8.21 4.91
CA ASP A 139 8.86 8.40 5.09
C ASP A 139 9.50 8.91 3.80
N THR A 140 10.36 9.91 3.93
CA THR A 140 11.11 10.42 2.79
C THR A 140 12.35 9.58 2.53
N TYR A 141 12.82 9.61 1.28
CA TYR A 141 14.03 8.91 0.86
C TYR A 141 15.30 9.43 1.53
N VAL A 142 15.31 10.71 1.94
CA VAL A 142 16.45 11.42 2.54
C VAL A 142 16.83 10.81 3.87
#